data_AF-A0A520UCM1-F1
#
_entry.id   AF-A0A520UCM1-F1
#
_cell.length_a   1.000
_cell.length_b   1.000
_cell.length_c   1.000
_cell.angle_alpha   90.00
_cell.angle_beta   90.00
_cell.angle_gamma   90.00
#
_symmetry.space_group_name_H-M   'P 1'
#
loop_
_entity.id
_entity.type
_entity.pdbx_description
1 polymer ?
#
loop_
_entity_poly.entity_id
_entity_poly.type
_entity_poly.pdbx_seq_one_letter_code
_entity_poly.pdbx_strand_id
1 'polypeptide(L)'
;MEITKKDIDSLNAVVTVEVKAEDYSDKVQKILNNYRKTANIPGFRKGHVPMGMVKKQYGKAVLVEEVNKILQDALHNYLTEEKLDVLGNPLPKNDTEIDWDAKDFTFDFELGLSPKFDVDVVGKKAITHYHIEADDKMVNDQITSIRKQYGKLISKNEVEKGDEITGTFTNEEKEINKDTTFSLDAIKGKTQLKKIIGAKVGDTLSLKTKNLFANDHQNQTYLGV
;
A
#
# COMPACT_ATOMS: atom_id res chain seq x y z
N MET A 1 14.70 -29.33 23.94
CA MET A 1 13.38 -28.65 23.82
C MET A 1 12.30 -29.66 23.45
N GLU A 2 11.10 -29.49 23.99
CA GLU A 2 9.92 -30.28 23.66
C GLU A 2 8.76 -29.36 23.30
N ILE A 3 8.06 -29.64 22.19
CA ILE A 3 6.93 -28.83 21.72
C ILE A 3 5.72 -29.75 21.61
N THR A 4 4.64 -29.40 22.31
CA THR A 4 3.40 -30.15 22.27
C THR A 4 2.26 -29.27 21.80
N LYS A 5 1.39 -29.82 20.95
CA LYS A 5 0.21 -29.14 20.44
C LYS A 5 -1.04 -29.79 21.03
N LYS A 6 -1.96 -28.95 21.52
CA LYS A 6 -3.29 -29.33 21.99
C LYS A 6 -4.35 -28.54 21.24
N ASP A 7 -5.15 -29.23 20.43
CA ASP A 7 -6.30 -28.62 19.76
C ASP A 7 -7.38 -28.28 20.81
N ILE A 8 -7.86 -27.03 20.82
CA ILE A 8 -9.02 -26.61 21.63
C ILE A 8 -10.29 -26.83 20.81
N ASP A 9 -10.31 -26.28 19.60
CA ASP A 9 -11.41 -26.39 18.66
C ASP A 9 -10.89 -26.40 17.20
N SER A 10 -11.80 -26.35 16.22
CA SER A 10 -11.43 -26.42 14.79
C SER A 10 -10.58 -25.25 14.29
N LEU A 11 -10.57 -24.11 15.00
CA LEU A 11 -9.90 -22.88 14.64
C LEU A 11 -8.88 -22.43 15.69
N ASN A 12 -8.82 -23.05 16.87
CA ASN A 12 -7.95 -22.65 17.96
C ASN A 12 -7.16 -23.86 18.49
N ALA A 13 -5.84 -23.69 18.61
CA ALA A 13 -4.95 -24.66 19.22
C ALA A 13 -4.00 -23.97 20.20
N VAL A 14 -3.58 -24.68 21.25
CA VAL A 14 -2.52 -24.24 22.16
C VAL A 14 -1.27 -25.03 21.88
N VAL A 15 -0.15 -24.34 21.72
CA VAL A 15 1.18 -24.94 21.63
C VAL A 15 1.93 -24.62 22.91
N THR A 16 2.36 -25.68 23.59
CA THR A 16 3.19 -25.60 24.79
C THR A 16 4.64 -25.92 24.40
N VAL A 17 5.54 -24.99 24.65
CA VAL A 17 6.98 -25.13 24.40
C VAL A 17 7.71 -25.22 25.73
N GLU A 18 8.38 -26.36 25.96
CA GLU A 18 9.25 -26.58 27.10
C GLU A 18 10.71 -26.37 26.71
N VAL A 19 11.32 -25.34 27.30
CA VAL A 19 12.72 -24.95 27.11
C VAL A 19 13.52 -25.44 28.32
N LYS A 20 14.43 -26.39 28.09
CA LYS A 20 15.27 -26.96 29.16
C LYS A 20 16.56 -26.15 29.31
N ALA A 21 17.19 -26.23 30.48
CA ALA A 21 18.47 -25.57 30.75
C ALA A 21 19.55 -25.84 29.69
N GLU A 22 19.57 -27.05 29.14
CA GLU A 22 20.53 -27.49 28.11
C GLU A 22 20.37 -26.72 26.79
N ASP A 23 19.17 -26.24 26.46
CA ASP A 23 18.89 -25.58 25.18
C ASP A 23 19.46 -24.14 25.12
N TYR A 24 19.58 -23.47 26.26
CA TYR A 24 19.98 -22.05 26.33
C TYR A 24 21.27 -21.79 27.13
N SER A 25 21.67 -22.65 28.06
CA SER A 25 22.78 -22.39 28.99
C SER A 25 24.11 -22.07 28.30
N ASP A 26 24.49 -22.83 27.29
CA ASP A 26 25.72 -22.62 26.52
C ASP A 26 25.71 -21.27 25.76
N LYS A 27 24.57 -20.93 25.18
CA LYS A 27 24.40 -19.67 24.42
C LYS A 27 24.44 -18.47 25.36
N VAL A 28 23.75 -18.54 26.50
CA VAL A 28 23.80 -17.52 27.55
C VAL A 28 25.22 -17.36 28.08
N GLN A 29 25.94 -18.45 28.33
CA GLN A 29 27.33 -18.37 28.80
C GLN A 29 28.25 -17.72 27.75
N LYS A 30 28.06 -18.03 26.47
CA LYS A 30 28.79 -17.41 25.36
C LYS A 30 28.52 -15.91 25.27
N ILE A 31 27.27 -15.48 25.40
CA ILE A 31 26.88 -14.07 25.39
C ILE A 31 27.47 -13.35 26.60
N LEU A 32 27.35 -13.91 27.81
CA LEU A 32 27.92 -13.32 29.03
C LEU A 32 29.45 -13.21 28.95
N ASN A 33 30.14 -14.17 28.34
CA ASN A 33 31.58 -14.09 28.10
C ASN A 33 31.95 -12.97 27.12
N ASN A 34 31.13 -12.72 26.10
CA ASN A 34 31.31 -11.59 25.18
C ASN A 34 31.06 -10.25 25.89
N TYR A 35 29.99 -10.16 26.67
CA TYR A 35 29.71 -8.99 27.52
C TYR A 35 30.85 -8.73 28.50
N ARG A 36 31.45 -9.75 29.11
CA ARG A 36 32.60 -9.57 30.01
C ARG A 36 33.77 -8.84 29.33
N LYS A 37 34.02 -9.10 28.05
CA LYS A 37 35.11 -8.46 27.28
C LYS A 37 34.82 -6.99 26.98
N THR A 38 33.54 -6.61 26.85
CA THR A 38 33.12 -5.26 26.45
C THR A 38 32.62 -4.40 27.62
N ALA A 39 32.21 -5.03 28.73
CA ALA A 39 31.60 -4.38 29.87
C ALA A 39 32.54 -3.37 30.53
N ASN A 40 31.99 -2.17 30.78
CA ASN A 40 32.63 -1.12 31.56
C ASN A 40 31.89 -1.01 32.90
N ILE A 41 32.44 -1.60 33.94
CA ILE A 41 31.84 -1.58 35.28
C ILE A 41 32.74 -0.77 36.22
N PRO A 42 32.21 0.22 36.96
CA PRO A 42 32.98 0.99 37.92
C PRO A 42 33.78 0.10 38.87
N GLY A 43 35.08 0.39 39.02
CA GLY A 43 36.00 -0.37 39.88
C GLY A 43 36.77 -1.51 39.17
N PHE A 44 36.40 -1.89 37.95
CA PHE A 44 37.10 -2.94 37.19
C PHE A 44 37.59 -2.42 35.84
N ARG A 45 38.83 -2.80 35.47
CA ARG A 45 39.34 -2.53 34.13
C ARG A 45 38.53 -3.31 33.10
N LYS A 46 38.16 -2.66 31.99
CA LYS A 46 37.44 -3.27 30.86
C LYS A 46 38.03 -4.64 30.50
N GLY A 47 37.18 -5.66 30.43
CA GLY A 47 37.58 -7.05 30.12
C GLY A 47 37.99 -7.92 31.33
N HIS A 48 38.27 -7.32 32.49
CA HIS A 48 38.73 -8.01 33.71
C HIS A 48 37.67 -8.04 34.83
N VAL A 49 36.40 -7.87 34.48
CA VAL A 49 35.29 -8.00 35.44
C VAL A 49 35.10 -9.49 35.80
N PRO A 50 34.98 -9.85 37.08
CA PRO A 50 34.61 -11.21 37.50
C PRO A 50 33.25 -11.63 36.94
N MET A 51 33.15 -12.89 36.49
CA MET A 51 31.94 -13.42 35.87
C MET A 51 30.70 -13.35 36.78
N GLY A 52 30.89 -13.53 38.09
CA GLY A 52 29.79 -13.42 39.06
C GLY A 52 29.14 -12.04 39.06
N MET A 53 29.93 -10.98 38.86
CA MET A 53 29.40 -9.61 38.86
C MET A 53 28.68 -9.27 37.55
N VAL A 54 29.21 -9.74 36.42
CA VAL A 54 28.53 -9.65 35.10
C VAL A 54 27.21 -10.42 35.13
N LYS A 55 27.18 -11.63 35.69
CA LYS A 55 25.96 -12.44 35.82
C LYS A 55 24.92 -11.76 36.72
N LYS A 56 25.34 -11.11 37.81
CA LYS A 56 24.42 -10.38 38.69
C LYS A 56 23.78 -9.18 37.99
N GLN A 57 24.53 -8.45 37.17
CA GLN A 57 24.04 -7.23 36.52
C GLN A 57 23.30 -7.47 35.20
N TYR A 58 23.77 -8.43 34.39
CA TYR A 58 23.26 -8.66 33.03
C TYR A 58 22.70 -10.08 32.82
N GLY A 59 22.86 -10.99 33.77
CA GLY A 59 22.48 -12.40 33.61
C GLY A 59 21.00 -12.60 33.33
N LYS A 60 20.12 -11.94 34.08
CA LYS A 60 18.66 -12.05 33.87
C LYS A 60 18.25 -11.49 32.51
N ALA A 61 18.75 -10.31 32.14
CA ALA A 61 18.41 -9.69 30.87
C ALA A 61 18.86 -10.55 29.67
N VAL A 62 20.09 -11.06 29.70
CA VAL A 62 20.63 -11.94 28.66
C VAL A 62 19.87 -13.26 28.59
N LEU A 63 19.48 -13.83 29.74
CA LEU A 63 18.69 -15.05 29.79
C LEU A 63 17.33 -14.84 29.14
N VAL A 64 16.60 -13.78 29.52
CA VAL A 64 15.29 -13.46 28.96
C VAL A 64 15.37 -13.25 27.44
N GLU A 65 16.36 -12.50 26.98
CA GLU A 65 16.55 -12.23 25.54
C GLU A 65 16.86 -13.51 24.76
N GLU A 66 17.77 -14.34 25.26
CA GLU A 66 18.17 -15.57 24.57
C GLU A 66 17.04 -16.62 24.58
N VAL A 67 16.33 -16.77 25.70
CA VAL A 67 15.17 -17.67 25.79
C VAL A 67 14.07 -17.22 24.83
N ASN A 68 13.75 -15.92 24.77
CA ASN A 68 12.76 -15.40 23.81
C ASN A 68 13.17 -15.65 22.35
N LYS A 69 14.44 -15.48 22.03
CA LYS A 69 14.95 -15.75 20.68
C LYS A 69 14.81 -17.22 20.31
N ILE A 70 15.27 -18.11 21.19
CA ILE A 70 15.16 -19.56 21.01
C ILE A 70 13.69 -19.97 20.85
N LEU A 71 12.80 -19.37 21.65
CA LEU A 71 11.37 -19.63 21.63
C LEU A 71 10.73 -19.23 20.29
N GLN A 72 11.05 -18.04 19.78
CA GLN A 72 10.56 -17.56 18.48
C GLN A 72 11.05 -18.44 17.33
N ASP A 73 12.34 -18.78 17.32
CA ASP A 73 12.94 -19.64 16.29
C ASP A 73 12.30 -21.03 16.32
N ALA A 74 12.14 -21.62 17.50
CA ALA A 74 11.54 -22.93 17.67
C ALA A 74 10.07 -22.98 17.27
N LEU A 75 9.29 -21.97 17.65
CA LEU A 75 7.87 -21.86 17.29
C LEU A 75 7.71 -21.69 15.77
N HIS A 76 8.55 -20.86 15.14
CA HIS A 76 8.54 -20.69 13.69
C HIS A 76 8.88 -21.98 12.95
N ASN A 77 9.92 -22.69 13.40
CA ASN A 77 10.32 -23.98 12.81
C ASN A 77 9.20 -25.02 12.96
N TYR A 78 8.59 -25.13 14.14
CA TYR A 78 7.50 -26.05 14.39
C TYR A 78 6.28 -25.79 13.49
N LEU A 79 5.86 -24.52 13.37
CA LEU A 79 4.76 -24.14 12.48
C LEU A 79 5.05 -24.47 11.02
N THR A 80 6.31 -24.34 10.60
CA THR A 80 6.76 -24.62 9.23
C THR A 80 6.84 -26.12 8.96
N GLU A 81 7.40 -26.91 9.88
CA GLU A 81 7.54 -28.36 9.75
C GLU A 81 6.18 -29.07 9.74
N GLU A 82 5.28 -28.68 10.64
CA GLU A 82 3.91 -29.20 10.72
C GLU A 82 2.98 -28.62 9.64
N LYS A 83 3.46 -27.66 8.84
CA LYS A 83 2.70 -26.95 7.80
C LYS A 83 1.36 -26.44 8.32
N LEU A 84 1.38 -25.85 9.50
CA LEU A 84 0.18 -25.29 10.14
C LEU A 84 -0.13 -23.96 9.49
N ASP A 85 -1.28 -23.90 8.82
CA ASP A 85 -1.83 -22.65 8.31
C ASP A 85 -2.38 -21.83 9.48
N VAL A 86 -1.58 -20.93 10.03
CA VAL A 86 -1.96 -20.04 11.13
C VAL A 86 -2.39 -18.66 10.62
N LEU A 87 -3.42 -18.11 11.25
CA LEU A 87 -3.94 -16.77 11.03
C LEU A 87 -3.27 -15.80 12.00
N GLY A 88 -2.31 -15.04 11.49
CA GLY A 88 -1.58 -14.05 12.27
C GLY A 88 -0.44 -14.65 13.11
N ASN A 89 -0.03 -13.92 14.14
CA ASN A 89 1.07 -14.32 15.01
C ASN A 89 0.56 -15.10 16.23
N PRO A 90 1.26 -16.16 16.67
CA PRO A 90 0.97 -16.84 17.93
C PRO A 90 0.92 -15.86 19.11
N LEU A 91 -0.13 -15.95 19.92
CA LEU A 91 -0.30 -15.09 21.09
C LEU A 91 0.15 -15.82 22.35
N PRO A 92 1.06 -15.26 23.16
CA PRO A 92 1.46 -15.88 24.41
C PRO A 92 0.30 -15.86 25.41
N LYS A 93 0.00 -17.02 25.98
CA LYS A 93 -1.01 -17.20 27.01
C LYS A 93 -0.38 -16.95 28.38
N ASN A 94 -0.41 -15.70 28.82
CA ASN A 94 0.25 -15.24 30.04
C ASN A 94 -0.54 -15.57 31.33
N ASP A 95 -0.96 -16.83 31.49
CA ASP A 95 -1.74 -17.25 32.67
C ASP A 95 -0.87 -17.42 33.93
N THR A 96 0.46 -17.47 33.79
CA THR A 96 1.40 -17.61 34.91
C THR A 96 2.58 -16.65 34.77
N GLU A 97 3.01 -16.08 35.88
CA GLU A 97 4.22 -15.25 35.95
C GLU A 97 5.45 -16.16 35.82
N ILE A 98 6.29 -15.92 34.81
CA ILE A 98 7.45 -16.76 34.55
C ILE A 98 8.51 -16.52 35.63
N ASP A 99 8.82 -17.57 36.40
CA ASP A 99 9.95 -17.56 37.33
C ASP A 99 11.27 -17.71 36.57
N TRP A 100 11.92 -16.59 36.30
CA TRP A 100 13.23 -16.52 35.61
C TRP A 100 14.40 -17.07 36.43
N ASP A 101 14.20 -17.43 37.70
CA ASP A 101 15.19 -18.13 38.52
C ASP A 101 15.06 -19.67 38.41
N ALA A 102 14.00 -20.16 37.76
CA ALA A 102 13.83 -21.57 37.43
C ALA A 102 14.85 -22.06 36.39
N LYS A 103 15.10 -23.38 36.38
CA LYS A 103 16.00 -24.00 35.40
C LYS A 103 15.34 -24.26 34.05
N ASP A 104 14.07 -24.65 34.09
CA ASP A 104 13.29 -25.03 32.91
C ASP A 104 12.10 -24.08 32.80
N PHE A 105 11.74 -23.74 31.56
CA PHE A 105 10.68 -22.78 31.26
C PHE A 105 9.63 -23.42 30.38
N THR A 106 8.37 -23.15 30.69
CA THR A 106 7.22 -23.60 29.90
C THR A 106 6.49 -22.36 29.39
N PHE A 107 6.22 -22.31 28.09
CA PHE A 107 5.51 -21.22 27.43
C PHE A 107 4.32 -21.76 26.65
N ASP A 108 3.14 -21.21 26.91
CA ASP A 108 1.93 -21.54 26.18
C ASP A 108 1.61 -20.45 25.15
N PHE A 109 1.29 -20.88 23.93
CA PHE A 109 0.90 -20.01 22.83
C PHE A 109 -0.45 -20.42 22.27
N GLU A 110 -1.35 -19.47 22.11
CA GLU A 110 -2.61 -19.67 21.40
C GLU A 110 -2.42 -19.38 19.90
N LEU A 111 -2.88 -20.32 19.08
CA LEU A 111 -2.81 -20.29 17.63
C LEU A 111 -4.22 -20.22 17.05
N GLY A 112 -4.48 -19.21 16.22
CA GLY A 112 -5.62 -19.23 15.31
C GLY A 112 -5.27 -20.03 14.06
N LEU A 113 -5.97 -21.11 13.78
CA LEU A 113 -5.82 -21.92 12.58
C LEU A 113 -6.70 -21.39 11.45
N SER A 114 -6.21 -21.49 10.22
CA SER A 114 -6.97 -21.13 9.03
C SER A 114 -8.10 -22.14 8.81
N PRO A 115 -9.35 -21.69 8.62
CA PRO A 115 -10.46 -22.58 8.30
C PRO A 115 -10.20 -23.27 6.96
N LYS A 116 -10.31 -24.59 6.96
CA LYS A 116 -10.40 -25.36 5.71
C LYS A 116 -11.85 -25.39 5.26
N PHE A 117 -12.14 -24.69 4.17
CA PHE A 117 -13.43 -24.75 3.51
C PHE A 117 -13.23 -24.95 2.02
N ASP A 118 -14.00 -25.87 1.44
CA ASP A 118 -14.06 -26.05 0.00
C ASP A 118 -15.07 -25.07 -0.58
N VAL A 119 -14.62 -24.22 -1.49
CA VAL A 119 -15.52 -23.33 -2.23
C VAL A 119 -15.96 -24.06 -3.49
N ASP A 120 -17.20 -24.51 -3.50
CA ASP A 120 -17.81 -25.05 -4.71
C ASP A 120 -18.24 -23.88 -5.60
N VAL A 121 -17.32 -23.38 -6.43
CA VAL A 121 -17.58 -22.33 -7.42
C VAL A 121 -18.30 -22.94 -8.62
N VAL A 122 -19.44 -23.58 -8.39
CA VAL A 122 -20.38 -23.89 -9.47
C VAL A 122 -21.00 -22.55 -9.85
N GLY A 123 -20.39 -21.90 -10.84
CA GLY A 123 -20.90 -20.66 -11.40
C GLY A 123 -22.35 -20.86 -11.83
N LYS A 124 -23.30 -20.43 -10.99
CA LYS A 124 -24.75 -20.55 -11.27
C LYS A 124 -25.15 -19.76 -12.52
N LYS A 125 -24.28 -18.86 -13.00
CA LYS A 125 -24.48 -18.03 -14.18
C LYS A 125 -23.18 -17.94 -14.97
N ALA A 126 -23.30 -18.03 -16.29
CA ALA A 126 -22.21 -17.70 -17.20
C ALA A 126 -21.80 -16.23 -17.01
N ILE A 127 -20.50 -15.98 -16.91
CA ILE A 127 -19.94 -14.63 -16.83
C ILE A 127 -19.79 -14.11 -18.25
N THR A 128 -20.28 -12.91 -18.52
CA THR A 128 -20.15 -12.28 -19.84
C THR A 128 -18.68 -11.93 -20.09
N HIS A 129 -18.07 -12.60 -21.05
CA HIS A 129 -16.74 -12.26 -21.54
C HIS A 129 -16.87 -11.33 -22.75
N TYR A 130 -16.50 -10.06 -22.59
CA TYR A 130 -16.49 -9.10 -23.70
C TYR A 130 -15.22 -9.29 -24.52
N HIS A 131 -15.38 -9.81 -25.74
CA HIS A 131 -14.31 -9.79 -26.73
C HIS A 131 -14.48 -8.54 -27.60
N ILE A 132 -13.59 -7.56 -27.39
CA ILE A 132 -13.57 -6.32 -28.16
C ILE A 132 -12.39 -6.42 -29.12
N GLU A 133 -12.69 -6.51 -30.41
CA GLU A 133 -11.69 -6.41 -31.47
C GLU A 133 -11.66 -4.96 -31.98
N ALA A 134 -10.46 -4.40 -32.12
CA ALA A 134 -10.31 -3.04 -32.59
C ALA A 134 -10.61 -2.98 -34.10
N ASP A 135 -11.64 -2.24 -34.48
CA ASP A 135 -11.94 -2.00 -35.89
C ASP A 135 -11.03 -0.90 -36.48
N ASP A 136 -10.98 -0.84 -37.82
CA ASP A 136 -10.19 0.17 -38.53
C ASP A 136 -10.61 1.61 -38.17
N LYS A 137 -11.87 1.80 -37.77
CA LYS A 137 -12.38 3.12 -37.38
C LYS A 137 -11.77 3.58 -36.06
N MET A 138 -11.73 2.73 -35.04
CA MET A 138 -11.09 2.99 -33.75
C MET A 138 -9.61 3.29 -33.92
N VAL A 139 -8.94 2.55 -34.81
CA VAL A 139 -7.53 2.80 -35.14
C VAL A 139 -7.35 4.17 -35.82
N ASN A 140 -8.16 4.49 -36.83
CA ASN A 140 -8.07 5.78 -37.53
C ASN A 140 -8.46 6.98 -36.65
N ASP A 141 -9.45 6.83 -35.78
CA ASP A 141 -9.85 7.84 -34.80
C ASP A 141 -8.69 8.12 -33.82
N GLN A 142 -8.02 7.05 -33.37
CA GLN A 142 -6.85 7.17 -32.50
C GLN A 142 -5.67 7.84 -33.21
N ILE A 143 -5.38 7.47 -34.46
CA ILE A 143 -4.35 8.12 -35.29
C ILE A 143 -4.66 9.61 -35.44
N THR A 144 -5.92 9.96 -35.71
CA THR A 144 -6.35 11.36 -35.84
C THR A 144 -6.16 12.13 -34.54
N SER A 145 -6.49 11.53 -33.40
CA SER A 145 -6.31 12.12 -32.08
C SER A 145 -4.82 12.38 -31.78
N ILE A 146 -3.94 11.41 -32.06
CA ILE A 146 -2.49 11.56 -31.92
C ILE A 146 -1.96 12.67 -32.83
N ARG A 147 -2.42 12.72 -34.09
CA ARG A 147 -2.03 13.79 -35.04
C ARG A 147 -2.46 15.17 -34.57
N LYS A 148 -3.62 15.30 -33.92
CA LYS A 148 -4.07 16.56 -33.31
C LYS A 148 -3.19 16.93 -32.11
N GLN A 149 -2.87 15.97 -31.23
CA GLN A 149 -2.06 16.21 -30.03
C GLN A 149 -0.63 16.66 -30.34
N TYR A 150 0.01 16.09 -31.37
CA TYR A 150 1.36 16.44 -31.79
C TYR A 150 1.40 17.45 -32.95
N GLY A 151 0.24 17.98 -33.34
CA GLY A 151 0.15 19.02 -34.35
C GLY A 151 0.81 20.31 -33.88
N LYS A 152 1.28 21.13 -34.83
CA LYS A 152 1.72 22.50 -34.55
C LYS A 152 0.60 23.46 -34.88
N LEU A 153 0.31 24.38 -33.97
CA LEU A 153 -0.61 25.48 -34.24
C LEU A 153 0.07 26.49 -35.17
N ILE A 154 -0.62 26.84 -36.26
CA ILE A 154 -0.20 27.85 -37.23
C ILE A 154 -1.21 28.97 -37.18
N SER A 155 -0.75 30.21 -36.98
CA SER A 155 -1.62 31.38 -36.95
C SER A 155 -2.31 31.58 -38.29
N LYS A 156 -3.65 31.64 -38.27
CA LYS A 156 -4.50 32.01 -39.40
C LYS A 156 -5.28 33.28 -39.06
N ASN A 157 -5.62 34.04 -40.09
CA ASN A 157 -6.40 35.28 -39.96
C ASN A 157 -7.92 35.06 -40.09
N GLU A 158 -8.33 33.92 -40.62
CA GLU A 158 -9.73 33.53 -40.79
C GLU A 158 -9.96 32.19 -40.09
N VAL A 159 -11.11 32.09 -39.42
CA VAL A 159 -11.48 30.92 -38.63
C VAL A 159 -12.25 29.91 -39.49
N GLU A 160 -11.67 28.73 -39.67
CA GLU A 160 -12.27 27.60 -40.41
C GLU A 160 -12.70 26.46 -39.47
N LYS A 161 -13.45 25.48 -39.98
CA LYS A 161 -13.86 24.30 -39.19
C LYS A 161 -12.63 23.48 -38.80
N GLY A 162 -12.48 23.21 -37.51
CA GLY A 162 -11.39 22.40 -36.95
C GLY A 162 -10.19 23.21 -36.43
N ASP A 163 -10.23 24.55 -36.56
CA ASP A 163 -9.21 25.42 -35.97
C ASP A 163 -9.40 25.57 -34.45
N GLU A 164 -8.32 25.93 -33.76
CA GLU A 164 -8.31 26.32 -32.35
C GLU A 164 -8.36 27.84 -32.23
N ILE A 165 -9.16 28.32 -31.29
CA ILE A 165 -9.32 29.75 -31.03
C ILE A 165 -8.81 30.03 -29.63
N THR A 166 -7.87 30.97 -29.54
CA THR A 166 -7.43 31.56 -28.29
C THR A 166 -8.14 32.90 -28.13
N GLY A 167 -8.84 33.09 -27.02
CA GLY A 167 -9.54 34.34 -26.73
C GLY A 167 -9.71 34.58 -25.24
N THR A 168 -9.88 35.85 -24.89
CA THR A 168 -10.19 36.27 -23.53
C THR A 168 -11.70 36.29 -23.35
N PHE A 169 -12.22 35.49 -22.42
CA PHE A 169 -13.62 35.55 -22.03
C PHE A 169 -13.79 36.53 -20.88
N THR A 170 -14.51 37.62 -21.14
CA THR A 170 -14.89 38.63 -20.15
C THR A 170 -16.38 38.57 -19.84
N ASN A 171 -16.73 38.54 -18.55
CA ASN A 171 -18.10 38.73 -18.07
C ASN A 171 -18.10 39.70 -16.88
N GLU A 172 -18.65 40.89 -17.09
CA GLU A 172 -18.68 41.99 -16.12
C GLU A 172 -19.55 41.70 -14.88
N GLU A 173 -20.59 40.86 -14.98
CA GLU A 173 -21.47 40.54 -13.84
C GLU A 173 -20.85 39.53 -12.86
N LYS A 174 -19.85 38.77 -13.29
CA LYS A 174 -19.23 37.69 -12.50
C LYS A 174 -17.72 37.86 -12.28
N GLU A 175 -17.15 39.00 -12.67
CA GLU A 175 -15.70 39.30 -12.61
C GLU A 175 -14.82 38.23 -13.30
N ILE A 176 -15.32 37.56 -14.34
CA ILE A 176 -14.56 36.53 -15.05
C ILE A 176 -13.72 37.22 -16.12
N ASN A 177 -12.40 37.05 -16.03
CA ASN A 177 -11.46 37.39 -17.08
C ASN A 177 -10.49 36.21 -17.23
N LYS A 178 -10.79 35.31 -18.17
CA LYS A 178 -10.02 34.08 -18.38
C LYS A 178 -9.61 33.95 -19.83
N ASP A 179 -8.31 33.86 -20.05
CA ASP A 179 -7.73 33.48 -21.33
C ASP A 179 -7.85 31.98 -21.51
N THR A 180 -8.59 31.54 -22.52
CA THR A 180 -8.70 30.12 -22.83
C THR A 180 -8.53 29.84 -24.32
N THR A 181 -7.98 28.67 -24.60
CA THR A 181 -7.90 28.11 -25.93
C THR A 181 -8.84 26.91 -25.99
N PHE A 182 -9.70 26.86 -26.99
CA PHE A 182 -10.59 25.73 -27.21
C PHE A 182 -10.71 25.45 -28.71
N SER A 183 -10.87 24.16 -29.04
CA SER A 183 -11.14 23.74 -30.41
C SER A 183 -12.60 24.02 -30.77
N LEU A 184 -12.86 24.46 -32.00
CA LEU A 184 -14.21 24.63 -32.54
C LEU A 184 -15.06 23.35 -32.51
N ASP A 185 -14.41 22.18 -32.50
CA ASP A 185 -15.06 20.87 -32.37
C ASP A 185 -15.73 20.69 -30.99
N ALA A 186 -15.32 21.46 -29.97
CA ALA A 186 -15.89 21.42 -28.63
C ALA A 186 -17.20 22.23 -28.51
N ILE A 187 -17.51 23.10 -29.47
CA ILE A 187 -18.72 23.94 -29.45
C ILE A 187 -19.90 23.14 -30.00
N LYS A 188 -20.94 22.94 -29.19
CA LYS A 188 -22.15 22.19 -29.60
C LYS A 188 -23.20 23.07 -30.29
N GLY A 189 -23.18 24.39 -30.03
CA GLY A 189 -24.15 25.34 -30.56
C GLY A 189 -23.96 25.68 -32.05
N LYS A 190 -24.76 25.08 -32.94
CA LYS A 190 -24.75 25.36 -34.40
C LYS A 190 -24.92 26.85 -34.75
N THR A 191 -25.64 27.62 -33.93
CA THR A 191 -25.87 29.07 -34.12
C THR A 191 -24.67 29.91 -33.72
N GLN A 192 -23.83 29.41 -32.80
CA GLN A 192 -22.63 30.11 -32.33
C GLN A 192 -21.42 29.77 -33.20
N LEU A 193 -21.30 28.52 -33.65
CA LEU A 193 -20.36 28.11 -34.70
C LEU A 193 -20.47 29.00 -35.95
N LYS A 194 -21.68 29.33 -36.41
CA LYS A 194 -21.86 30.23 -37.58
C LYS A 194 -21.46 31.68 -37.33
N LYS A 195 -21.41 32.14 -36.07
CA LYS A 195 -20.97 33.49 -35.71
C LYS A 195 -19.46 33.59 -35.55
N ILE A 196 -18.82 32.47 -35.24
CA ILE A 196 -17.38 32.37 -35.01
C ILE A 196 -16.64 32.01 -36.32
N ILE A 197 -17.23 31.18 -37.18
CA ILE A 197 -16.70 30.89 -38.51
C ILE A 197 -16.76 32.18 -39.37
N GLY A 198 -15.60 32.64 -39.84
CA GLY A 198 -15.45 33.89 -40.59
C GLY A 198 -15.17 35.15 -39.77
N ALA A 199 -15.06 35.02 -38.44
CA ALA A 199 -14.53 36.10 -37.59
C ALA A 199 -13.02 36.26 -37.80
N LYS A 200 -12.50 37.48 -37.63
CA LYS A 200 -11.07 37.79 -37.74
C LYS A 200 -10.43 37.98 -36.37
N VAL A 201 -9.10 37.86 -36.34
CA VAL A 201 -8.31 38.11 -35.14
C VAL A 201 -8.53 39.57 -34.67
N GLY A 202 -9.11 39.74 -33.48
CA GLY A 202 -9.44 41.04 -32.89
C GLY A 202 -10.94 41.37 -32.81
N ASP A 203 -11.82 40.52 -33.35
CA ASP A 203 -13.26 40.74 -33.28
C ASP A 203 -13.84 40.41 -31.89
N THR A 204 -14.63 41.33 -31.32
CA THR A 204 -15.36 41.11 -30.06
C THR A 204 -16.75 40.54 -30.35
N LEU A 205 -17.00 39.28 -29.95
CA LEU A 205 -18.27 38.59 -30.19
C LEU A 205 -19.02 38.29 -28.89
N SER A 206 -20.29 38.69 -28.83
CA SER A 206 -21.18 38.32 -27.71
C SER A 206 -21.78 36.93 -27.94
N LEU A 207 -21.40 35.97 -27.10
CA LEU A 207 -21.85 34.58 -27.13
C LEU A 207 -22.67 34.26 -25.87
N LYS A 208 -23.81 33.58 -26.04
CA LYS A 208 -24.57 33.02 -24.92
C LYS A 208 -23.81 31.83 -24.32
N THR A 209 -23.57 31.83 -23.02
CA THR A 209 -22.80 30.78 -22.31
C THR A 209 -23.61 29.52 -22.05
N LYS A 210 -24.95 29.59 -22.03
CA LYS A 210 -25.83 28.43 -21.82
C LYS A 210 -25.79 27.49 -23.03
N ASN A 211 -25.29 26.26 -22.83
CA ASN A 211 -25.10 25.21 -23.85
C ASN A 211 -24.04 25.51 -24.93
N LEU A 212 -23.01 26.31 -24.61
CA LEU A 212 -21.91 26.59 -25.53
C LEU A 212 -21.06 25.33 -25.79
N PHE A 213 -20.67 24.62 -24.71
CA PHE A 213 -19.91 23.36 -24.78
C PHE A 213 -20.80 22.12 -24.58
N ALA A 214 -20.29 20.94 -24.96
CA ALA A 214 -21.05 19.71 -24.97
C ALA A 214 -21.28 19.10 -23.57
N ASN A 215 -20.43 19.43 -22.61
CA ASN A 215 -20.47 18.92 -21.25
C ASN A 215 -20.25 20.06 -20.24
N ASP A 216 -20.90 19.99 -19.07
CA ASP A 216 -20.81 21.02 -18.04
C ASP A 216 -19.38 21.15 -17.49
N HIS A 217 -18.62 20.05 -17.45
CA HIS A 217 -17.19 20.07 -17.09
C HIS A 217 -16.33 20.88 -18.08
N GLN A 218 -16.74 20.96 -19.36
CA GLN A 218 -16.04 21.77 -20.37
C GLN A 218 -16.34 23.26 -20.17
N ASN A 219 -17.55 23.62 -19.73
CA ASN A 219 -17.86 24.99 -19.32
C ASN A 219 -16.95 25.41 -18.15
N GLN A 220 -16.79 24.55 -17.15
CA GLN A 220 -15.91 24.84 -16.00
C GLN A 220 -14.44 24.97 -16.41
N THR A 221 -13.98 24.12 -17.34
CA THR A 221 -12.59 24.13 -17.80
C THR A 221 -12.29 25.40 -18.63
N TYR A 222 -13.12 25.70 -19.63
CA TYR A 222 -12.89 26.78 -20.59
C TYR A 222 -13.41 28.15 -20.15
N LEU A 223 -14.42 28.21 -19.31
CA LEU A 223 -15.04 29.47 -18.86
C LEU A 223 -14.83 29.71 -17.35
N GLY A 224 -14.39 28.72 -16.59
CA GLY A 224 -14.18 28.85 -15.15
C GLY A 224 -15.48 28.86 -14.33
N VAL A 225 -16.62 28.43 -14.91
CA VAL A 225 -17.95 28.42 -14.29
C VAL A 225 -18.63 27.08 -14.46
#